data_AF-A0A5J4V415-F1
#
_entry.id   AF-A0A5J4V415-F1
#
_cell.length_a   1.000
_cell.length_b   1.000
_cell.length_c   1.000
_cell.angle_alpha   90.00
_cell.angle_beta   90.00
_cell.angle_gamma   90.00
#
_symmetry.space_group_name_H-M   'P 1'
#
loop_
_entity.id
_entity.type
_entity.pdbx_description
1 polymer ?
#
loop_
_entity_poly.entity_id
_entity_poly.type
_entity_poly.pdbx_seq_one_letter_code
_entity_poly.pdbx_strand_id
1 'polypeptide(L)'
;MDLLLKNCTSKAGNGGGIYVYLYFVQNKYMAFVINETQIENCRAIYSSSFENNSGFGGGIFLDGGDGYNVSSNRLDLRGMLINNNTADNGGNSLYVILQALKEWCQAGNEGEYVKGNYSEDRSELSDLQGIENSQIGSFEYLALDEINSKQVYLECYWSNSKGACPSDFPWMLIVIIIISVIALVIIIIIISVCSYYFCCRKKVQDQQVNVVDNHDIPLQTVQPQQQSYPQQSGNSTQYGQQYGQQYGQYNGMPLQQQFTSQYENSQQQYNSQILPPYNTSISNTQQDLKINSNIQENQ
;
A
#
# COMPACT_ATOMS: atom_id res chain seq x y z
N MET A 1 -19.84 23.11 20.42
CA MET A 1 -19.84 21.75 19.85
C MET A 1 -21.07 21.60 19.00
N ASP A 2 -20.92 21.90 17.72
CA ASP A 2 -22.05 22.08 16.80
C ASP A 2 -22.37 20.82 15.98
N LEU A 3 -21.47 19.83 15.95
CA LEU A 3 -21.69 18.54 15.31
C LEU A 3 -20.86 17.43 15.98
N LEU A 4 -21.51 16.30 16.27
CA LEU A 4 -20.88 15.07 16.77
C LEU A 4 -21.24 13.91 15.85
N LEU A 5 -20.25 13.28 15.26
CA LEU A 5 -20.35 12.02 14.54
C LEU A 5 -19.73 10.93 15.40
N LYS A 6 -20.55 10.00 15.89
CA LYS A 6 -20.11 8.97 16.84
C LYS A 6 -20.56 7.59 16.41
N ASN A 7 -19.68 6.60 16.55
CA ASN A 7 -19.97 5.18 16.30
C ASN A 7 -20.47 4.92 14.86
N CYS A 8 -20.06 5.74 13.90
CA CYS A 8 -20.45 5.56 12.51
C CYS A 8 -19.67 4.37 11.92
N THR A 9 -20.27 3.65 10.97
CA THR A 9 -19.62 2.51 10.33
C THR A 9 -19.97 2.49 8.85
N SER A 10 -18.96 2.67 8.02
CA SER A 10 -19.05 2.41 6.59
C SER A 10 -18.69 0.94 6.34
N LYS A 11 -19.70 0.13 6.01
CA LYS A 11 -19.50 -1.28 5.65
C LYS A 11 -19.22 -1.35 4.15
N ALA A 12 -18.02 -1.80 3.77
CA ALA A 12 -17.60 -1.88 2.38
C ALA A 12 -17.51 -0.53 1.65
N GLY A 13 -17.38 0.56 2.39
CA GLY A 13 -17.18 1.90 1.83
C GLY A 13 -15.99 2.60 2.50
N ASN A 14 -15.81 3.87 2.14
CA ASN A 14 -14.85 4.76 2.76
C ASN A 14 -15.57 5.79 3.62
N GLY A 15 -14.84 6.51 4.47
CA GLY A 15 -15.42 7.62 5.24
C GLY A 15 -16.39 7.10 6.28
N GLY A 16 -15.89 6.51 7.37
CA GLY A 16 -16.75 5.89 8.37
C GLY A 16 -17.78 6.84 8.95
N GLY A 17 -17.44 8.13 9.11
CA GLY A 17 -18.37 9.22 9.43
C GLY A 17 -18.77 10.06 8.21
N ILE A 18 -17.81 10.51 7.41
CA ILE A 18 -18.03 11.40 6.26
C ILE A 18 -17.28 10.87 5.03
N TYR A 19 -17.99 10.71 3.93
CA TYR A 19 -17.40 10.58 2.60
C TYR A 19 -17.61 11.89 1.84
N VAL A 20 -16.52 12.49 1.35
CA VAL A 20 -16.55 13.74 0.58
C VAL A 20 -15.90 13.51 -0.76
N TYR A 21 -16.59 13.95 -1.81
CA TYR A 21 -16.07 13.98 -3.16
C TYR A 21 -16.24 15.40 -3.71
N LEU A 22 -15.13 16.05 -4.05
CA LEU A 22 -15.09 17.43 -4.51
C LEU A 22 -14.46 17.50 -5.90
N TYR A 23 -15.05 18.34 -6.75
CA TYR A 23 -14.61 18.52 -8.12
C TYR A 23 -14.28 20.00 -8.35
N PHE A 24 -13.03 20.41 -8.03
CA PHE A 24 -12.65 21.82 -8.04
C PHE A 24 -12.49 22.43 -9.44
N VAL A 25 -12.13 21.62 -10.46
CA VAL A 25 -11.96 22.10 -11.85
C VAL A 25 -13.22 22.77 -12.40
N GLN A 26 -14.39 22.16 -12.18
CA GLN A 26 -15.68 22.69 -12.67
C GLN A 26 -16.33 23.67 -11.69
N ASN A 27 -15.90 23.73 -10.42
CA ASN A 27 -16.57 24.53 -9.41
C ASN A 27 -15.62 25.34 -8.51
N LYS A 28 -15.51 26.63 -8.80
CA LYS A 28 -14.73 27.60 -8.03
C LYS A 28 -15.37 28.02 -6.69
N TYR A 29 -16.60 27.56 -6.41
CA TYR A 29 -17.34 27.89 -5.19
C TYR A 29 -17.44 26.73 -4.20
N MET A 30 -17.09 25.50 -4.61
CA MET A 30 -17.04 24.37 -3.68
C MET A 30 -16.00 24.60 -2.60
N ALA A 31 -16.41 24.40 -1.35
CA ALA A 31 -15.56 24.43 -0.17
C ALA A 31 -16.02 23.34 0.81
N PHE A 32 -15.06 22.78 1.54
CA PHE A 32 -15.30 21.86 2.64
C PHE A 32 -14.51 22.36 3.83
N VAL A 33 -15.22 22.95 4.78
CA VAL A 33 -14.67 23.63 5.95
C VAL A 33 -15.30 23.04 7.21
N ILE A 34 -14.46 22.57 8.12
CA ILE A 34 -14.86 22.06 9.43
C ILE A 34 -14.45 23.10 10.48
N ASN A 35 -15.43 23.73 11.12
CA ASN A 35 -15.18 24.75 12.15
C ASN A 35 -15.06 24.16 13.56
N GLU A 36 -15.96 23.25 13.93
CA GLU A 36 -15.91 22.57 15.23
C GLU A 36 -16.75 21.27 15.15
N THR A 37 -16.11 20.13 14.89
CA THR A 37 -16.81 18.85 14.72
C THR A 37 -16.04 17.72 15.38
N GLN A 38 -16.71 16.99 16.27
CA GLN A 38 -16.14 15.80 16.88
C GLN A 38 -16.51 14.56 16.05
N ILE A 39 -15.51 13.77 15.69
CA ILE A 39 -15.64 12.54 14.92
C ILE A 39 -14.98 11.42 15.72
N GLU A 40 -15.81 10.57 16.33
CA GLU A 40 -15.31 9.60 17.30
C GLU A 40 -15.84 8.18 17.10
N ASN A 41 -14.95 7.20 17.26
CA ASN A 41 -15.27 5.77 17.16
C ASN A 41 -15.91 5.39 15.80
N CYS A 42 -15.65 6.19 14.77
CA CYS A 42 -16.11 5.93 13.41
C CYS A 42 -15.15 4.93 12.73
N ARG A 43 -15.71 4.08 11.86
CA ARG A 43 -14.90 3.06 11.17
C ARG A 43 -15.23 2.87 9.71
N ALA A 44 -14.21 2.63 8.89
CA ALA A 44 -14.32 2.20 7.51
C ALA A 44 -13.84 0.75 7.37
N ILE A 45 -14.74 -0.16 6.98
CA ILE A 45 -14.47 -1.59 6.91
C ILE A 45 -14.27 -1.99 5.45
N TYR A 46 -13.14 -2.63 5.17
CA TYR A 46 -12.80 -3.18 3.86
C TYR A 46 -13.75 -4.33 3.51
N SER A 47 -14.06 -4.45 2.23
CA SER A 47 -14.76 -5.61 1.69
C SER A 47 -14.17 -6.02 0.35
N SER A 48 -13.83 -7.30 0.24
CA SER A 48 -13.43 -7.95 -1.01
C SER A 48 -14.60 -8.24 -1.94
N SER A 49 -15.84 -7.96 -1.52
CA SER A 49 -17.06 -8.24 -2.29
C SER A 49 -17.47 -7.11 -3.24
N PHE A 50 -16.77 -5.98 -3.21
CA PHE A 50 -17.04 -4.82 -4.07
C PHE A 50 -15.81 -4.57 -4.94
N GLU A 51 -16.04 -4.19 -6.20
CA GLU A 51 -14.95 -3.91 -7.15
C GLU A 51 -14.18 -2.62 -6.82
N ASN A 52 -14.70 -1.80 -5.91
CA ASN A 52 -14.13 -0.51 -5.53
C ASN A 52 -13.26 -0.60 -4.27
N ASN A 53 -12.25 0.25 -4.23
CA ASN A 53 -11.41 0.45 -3.04
C ASN A 53 -12.24 0.95 -1.85
N SER A 54 -12.28 0.16 -0.77
CA SER A 54 -13.04 0.41 0.46
C SER A 54 -12.14 0.33 1.69
N GLY A 55 -12.63 0.76 2.86
CA GLY A 55 -11.89 0.64 4.13
C GLY A 55 -10.89 1.77 4.40
N PHE A 56 -11.04 2.93 3.77
CA PHE A 56 -10.19 4.10 3.99
C PHE A 56 -10.95 5.22 4.72
N GLY A 57 -10.24 5.99 5.55
CA GLY A 57 -10.80 7.19 6.19
C GLY A 57 -11.84 6.87 7.25
N GLY A 58 -11.44 6.34 8.40
CA GLY A 58 -12.38 5.86 9.42
C GLY A 58 -13.29 6.97 9.96
N GLY A 59 -12.78 8.20 10.07
CA GLY A 59 -13.59 9.40 10.29
C GLY A 59 -14.08 10.00 8.96
N ILE A 60 -13.14 10.49 8.17
CA ILE A 60 -13.36 11.20 6.91
C ILE A 60 -12.56 10.53 5.80
N PHE A 61 -13.22 10.32 4.67
CA PHE A 61 -12.56 10.09 3.39
C PHE A 61 -12.85 11.29 2.48
N LEU A 62 -11.80 11.90 1.92
CA LEU A 62 -11.91 13.05 1.03
C LEU A 62 -11.21 12.75 -0.29
N ASP A 63 -11.99 12.71 -1.37
CA ASP A 63 -11.47 12.77 -2.73
C ASP A 63 -11.69 14.19 -3.26
N GLY A 64 -10.62 14.98 -3.22
CA GLY A 64 -10.63 16.37 -3.66
C GLY A 64 -10.24 16.55 -5.12
N GLY A 65 -9.74 15.48 -5.76
CA GLY A 65 -9.48 15.50 -7.17
C GLY A 65 -8.51 16.56 -7.68
N ASP A 66 -8.84 17.08 -8.86
CA ASP A 66 -7.98 18.01 -9.61
C ASP A 66 -8.38 19.47 -9.42
N GLY A 67 -7.42 20.36 -9.62
CA GLY A 67 -7.69 21.79 -9.73
C GLY A 67 -7.98 22.48 -8.39
N TYR A 68 -7.69 21.82 -7.27
CA TYR A 68 -7.68 22.49 -5.98
C TYR A 68 -6.58 23.56 -5.97
N ASN A 69 -6.96 24.79 -5.62
CA ASN A 69 -6.02 25.89 -5.42
C ASN A 69 -5.87 26.12 -3.93
N VAL A 70 -4.70 25.79 -3.38
CA VAL A 70 -4.38 25.93 -1.95
C VAL A 70 -4.62 27.34 -1.44
N SER A 71 -4.28 28.37 -2.22
CA SER A 71 -4.48 29.78 -1.85
C SER A 71 -5.95 30.19 -1.74
N SER A 72 -6.89 29.33 -2.16
CA SER A 72 -8.32 29.60 -2.00
C SER A 72 -8.84 29.31 -0.60
N ASN A 73 -8.10 28.57 0.23
CA ASN A 73 -8.50 28.15 1.58
C ASN A 73 -9.89 27.49 1.63
N ARG A 74 -10.30 26.83 0.54
CA ARG A 74 -11.60 26.17 0.42
C ARG A 74 -11.61 24.76 1.03
N LEU A 75 -10.45 24.23 1.40
CA LEU A 75 -10.31 23.04 2.24
C LEU A 75 -9.67 23.43 3.56
N ASP A 76 -10.43 23.32 4.64
CA ASP A 76 -9.98 23.68 5.98
C ASP A 76 -10.58 22.74 7.03
N LEU A 77 -9.73 21.90 7.62
CA LEU A 77 -10.11 20.90 8.62
C LEU A 77 -9.63 21.27 10.03
N ARG A 78 -9.23 22.53 10.27
CA ARG A 78 -8.71 22.97 11.58
C ARG A 78 -9.65 22.67 12.75
N GLY A 79 -10.94 22.75 12.52
CA GLY A 79 -11.98 22.51 13.53
C GLY A 79 -12.30 21.04 13.80
N MET A 80 -11.61 20.10 13.15
CA MET A 80 -11.86 18.68 13.31
C MET A 80 -11.25 18.15 14.61
N LEU A 81 -12.08 17.47 15.42
CA LEU A 81 -11.68 16.76 16.62
C LEU A 81 -11.85 15.25 16.40
N ILE A 82 -10.77 14.55 16.08
CA ILE A 82 -10.74 13.11 15.81
C ILE A 82 -10.39 12.32 17.07
N ASN A 83 -11.07 11.20 17.30
CA ASN A 83 -10.80 10.33 18.44
C ASN A 83 -11.20 8.87 18.17
N ASN A 84 -10.27 7.92 18.37
CA ASN A 84 -10.54 6.47 18.29
C ASN A 84 -11.24 6.00 17.00
N ASN A 85 -10.98 6.67 15.87
CA ASN A 85 -11.48 6.20 14.58
C ASN A 85 -10.56 5.09 14.04
N THR A 86 -11.07 4.23 13.16
CA THR A 86 -10.30 3.11 12.60
C THR A 86 -10.61 2.89 11.13
N ALA A 87 -9.62 2.54 10.33
CA ALA A 87 -9.81 2.16 8.94
C ALA A 87 -9.01 0.90 8.63
N ASP A 88 -9.59 -0.04 7.88
CA ASP A 88 -8.91 -1.30 7.57
C ASP A 88 -7.68 -1.11 6.68
N ASN A 89 -7.72 -0.14 5.76
CA ASN A 89 -6.67 0.04 4.74
C ASN A 89 -5.85 1.33 4.90
N GLY A 90 -6.29 2.31 5.69
CA GLY A 90 -5.50 3.51 5.98
C GLY A 90 -6.32 4.74 6.29
N GLY A 91 -5.68 5.71 6.95
CA GLY A 91 -6.29 6.94 7.43
C GLY A 91 -7.34 6.60 8.48
N ASN A 92 -6.88 6.16 9.66
CA ASN A 92 -7.76 5.78 10.76
C ASN A 92 -8.80 6.87 11.02
N SER A 93 -8.39 8.13 10.93
CA SER A 93 -9.28 9.26 11.05
C SER A 93 -9.52 9.97 9.73
N LEU A 94 -8.48 10.28 8.96
CA LEU A 94 -8.58 11.01 7.69
C LEU A 94 -7.80 10.29 6.60
N TYR A 95 -8.46 10.07 5.47
CA TYR A 95 -7.80 9.65 4.23
C TYR A 95 -8.10 10.63 3.11
N VAL A 96 -7.06 11.15 2.45
CA VAL A 96 -7.19 12.20 1.43
C VAL A 96 -6.61 11.78 0.09
N ILE A 97 -7.34 12.04 -0.98
CA ILE A 97 -6.84 11.97 -2.36
C ILE A 97 -6.92 13.39 -2.91
N LEU A 98 -5.77 13.99 -3.19
CA LEU A 98 -5.71 15.39 -3.61
C LEU A 98 -4.46 15.64 -4.45
N GLN A 99 -4.60 16.30 -5.60
CA GLN A 99 -3.45 16.61 -6.46
C GLN A 99 -2.44 17.52 -5.77
N ALA A 100 -2.91 18.55 -5.06
CA ALA A 100 -2.08 19.49 -4.31
C ALA A 100 -1.95 19.07 -2.83
N LEU A 101 -1.90 17.77 -2.54
CA LEU A 101 -1.90 17.24 -1.17
C LEU A 101 -0.72 17.78 -0.36
N LYS A 102 0.47 17.74 -0.95
CA LYS A 102 1.69 18.22 -0.30
C LYS A 102 1.63 19.70 -0.03
N GLU A 103 1.26 20.51 -1.02
CA GLU A 103 1.15 21.96 -0.89
C GLU A 103 0.07 22.34 0.14
N TRP A 104 -1.04 21.60 0.18
CA TRP A 104 -2.09 21.82 1.18
C TRP A 104 -1.62 21.46 2.59
N CYS A 105 -0.89 20.36 2.77
CA CYS A 105 -0.29 20.00 4.06
C CYS A 105 0.82 20.99 4.50
N GLN A 106 1.46 21.66 3.55
CA GLN A 106 2.44 22.71 3.79
C GLN A 106 1.82 24.10 4.00
N ALA A 107 0.52 24.26 3.74
CA ALA A 107 -0.17 25.52 3.91
C ALA A 107 -0.31 25.86 5.40
N GLY A 108 -0.13 27.14 5.73
CA GLY A 108 -0.12 27.61 7.11
C GLY A 108 1.13 27.13 7.86
N ASN A 109 0.98 26.88 9.17
CA ASN A 109 2.06 26.37 10.01
C ASN A 109 1.85 24.90 10.36
N GLU A 110 2.78 24.04 9.93
CA GLU A 110 2.86 22.63 10.33
C GLU A 110 1.53 21.87 10.19
N GLY A 111 0.99 21.78 8.97
CA GLY A 111 -0.24 21.04 8.70
C GLY A 111 -1.51 21.70 9.22
N GLU A 112 -1.48 23.01 9.49
CA GLU A 112 -2.57 23.76 10.12
C GLU A 112 -3.95 23.39 9.55
N TYR A 113 -4.10 23.43 8.22
CA TYR A 113 -5.39 23.22 7.53
C TYR A 113 -5.86 21.75 7.49
N VAL A 114 -5.04 20.78 7.89
CA VAL A 114 -5.35 19.35 7.75
C VAL A 114 -5.39 18.60 9.08
N LYS A 115 -4.62 19.04 10.07
CA LYS A 115 -4.34 18.23 11.27
C LYS A 115 -5.46 18.16 12.30
N GLY A 116 -6.34 19.16 12.37
CA GLY A 116 -7.34 19.24 13.45
C GLY A 116 -6.68 19.21 14.84
N ASN A 117 -7.12 18.29 15.71
CA ASN A 117 -6.52 18.03 17.02
C ASN A 117 -5.39 16.96 17.01
N TYR A 118 -4.91 16.51 15.85
CA TYR A 118 -3.74 15.62 15.79
C TYR A 118 -2.53 16.30 16.42
N SER A 119 -1.71 15.52 17.13
CA SER A 119 -0.48 15.97 17.77
C SER A 119 0.63 14.96 17.54
N GLU A 120 1.80 15.43 17.10
CA GLU A 120 2.97 14.57 16.86
C GLU A 120 3.40 13.72 18.05
N ASP A 121 3.14 14.19 19.28
CA ASP A 121 3.53 13.51 20.51
C ASP A 121 2.52 12.44 20.98
N ARG A 122 1.28 12.48 20.47
CA ARG A 122 0.15 11.74 21.05
C ARG A 122 -0.72 10.98 20.05
N SER A 123 -0.68 11.36 18.78
CA SER A 123 -1.47 10.76 17.72
C SER A 123 -0.67 9.69 16.98
N GLU A 124 -1.37 8.75 16.36
CA GLU A 124 -0.74 7.71 15.56
C GLU A 124 -0.53 8.23 14.14
N LEU A 125 0.65 8.01 13.53
CA LEU A 125 0.91 8.43 12.14
C LEU A 125 -0.18 7.97 11.16
N SER A 126 -0.73 6.77 11.41
CA SER A 126 -1.83 6.18 10.61
C SER A 126 -3.17 6.90 10.72
N ASP A 127 -3.34 7.87 11.64
CA ASP A 127 -4.57 8.67 11.74
C ASP A 127 -4.80 9.54 10.51
N LEU A 128 -3.74 10.12 9.95
CA LEU A 128 -3.82 11.03 8.82
C LEU A 128 -2.97 10.49 7.67
N GLN A 129 -3.63 9.96 6.65
CA GLN A 129 -2.98 9.43 5.46
C GLN A 129 -3.61 9.98 4.18
N GLY A 130 -2.92 9.78 3.06
CA GLY A 130 -3.47 10.14 1.76
C GLY A 130 -2.56 9.79 0.61
N ILE A 131 -3.01 10.11 -0.60
CA ILE A 131 -2.26 9.98 -1.84
C ILE A 131 -2.30 11.31 -2.58
N GLU A 132 -1.13 11.74 -3.04
CA GLU A 132 -1.02 12.78 -4.05
C GLU A 132 -1.40 12.16 -5.41
N ASN A 133 -2.65 12.34 -5.83
CA ASN A 133 -3.17 11.75 -7.07
C ASN A 133 -3.62 12.85 -8.02
N SER A 134 -3.27 12.69 -9.30
CA SER A 134 -3.39 13.72 -10.32
C SER A 134 -4.71 13.71 -11.09
N GLN A 135 -5.61 12.74 -10.82
CA GLN A 135 -6.89 12.59 -11.53
C GLN A 135 -8.02 12.01 -10.68
N ILE A 136 -9.18 12.64 -10.74
CA ILE A 136 -10.45 12.17 -10.18
C ILE A 136 -10.86 10.82 -10.75
N GLY A 137 -11.39 9.93 -9.91
CA GLY A 137 -11.89 8.60 -10.31
C GLY A 137 -10.80 7.57 -10.56
N SER A 138 -9.54 7.98 -10.74
CA SER A 138 -8.43 7.03 -10.91
C SER A 138 -8.20 6.15 -9.68
N PHE A 139 -8.48 6.67 -8.47
CA PHE A 139 -8.34 5.92 -7.23
C PHE A 139 -9.19 4.65 -7.20
N GLU A 140 -10.41 4.69 -7.74
CA GLU A 140 -11.31 3.52 -7.75
C GLU A 140 -10.77 2.37 -8.59
N TYR A 141 -9.89 2.66 -9.56
CA TYR A 141 -9.29 1.68 -10.45
C TYR A 141 -7.90 1.20 -10.01
N LEU A 142 -7.32 1.78 -8.95
CA LEU A 142 -6.02 1.33 -8.45
C LEU A 142 -6.15 -0.01 -7.74
N ALA A 143 -5.18 -0.90 -7.93
CA ALA A 143 -5.07 -2.09 -7.08
C ALA A 143 -4.68 -1.68 -5.65
N LEU A 144 -5.12 -2.46 -4.65
CA LEU A 144 -4.84 -2.16 -3.24
C LEU A 144 -3.33 -2.08 -2.95
N ASP A 145 -2.52 -2.97 -3.55
CA ASP A 145 -1.05 -2.92 -3.43
C ASP A 145 -0.46 -1.63 -4.00
N GLU A 146 -1.06 -1.11 -5.09
CA GLU A 146 -0.64 0.16 -5.69
C GLU A 146 -1.01 1.34 -4.78
N ILE A 147 -2.19 1.33 -4.18
CA ILE A 147 -2.61 2.31 -3.17
C ILE A 147 -1.64 2.29 -1.98
N ASN A 148 -1.38 1.10 -1.44
CA ASN A 148 -0.47 0.92 -0.31
C ASN A 148 0.95 1.41 -0.62
N SER A 149 1.39 1.29 -1.88
CA SER A 149 2.70 1.78 -2.31
C SER A 149 2.77 3.31 -2.50
N LYS A 150 1.62 3.96 -2.73
CA LYS A 150 1.53 5.41 -3.01
C LYS A 150 1.10 6.23 -1.80
N GLN A 151 0.46 5.61 -0.81
CA GLN A 151 -0.03 6.32 0.36
C GLN A 151 1.12 6.86 1.21
N VAL A 152 0.87 8.01 1.83
CA VAL A 152 1.80 8.71 2.70
C VAL A 152 1.12 9.12 3.99
N TYR A 153 1.90 9.28 5.06
CA TYR A 153 1.42 9.96 6.27
C TYR A 153 1.43 11.47 6.02
N LEU A 154 0.33 12.16 6.31
CA LEU A 154 0.22 13.59 5.99
C LEU A 154 1.19 14.44 6.82
N GLU A 155 1.54 13.97 8.02
CA GLU A 155 2.57 14.60 8.86
C GLU A 155 3.90 14.79 8.12
N CYS A 156 4.23 13.91 7.17
CA CYS A 156 5.45 13.96 6.38
C CYS A 156 5.60 15.21 5.53
N TYR A 157 4.50 15.89 5.24
CA TYR A 157 4.51 17.08 4.43
C TYR A 157 4.61 18.36 5.25
N TRP A 158 4.40 18.32 6.57
CA TRP A 158 4.25 19.54 7.40
C TRP A 158 5.49 20.41 7.52
N SER A 159 6.69 19.85 7.34
CA SER A 159 7.91 20.65 7.27
C SER A 159 8.92 20.04 6.31
N ASN A 160 9.71 20.91 5.67
CA ASN A 160 10.81 20.51 4.78
C ASN A 160 12.00 19.89 5.54
N SER A 161 11.99 19.94 6.88
CA SER A 161 13.10 19.55 7.77
C SER A 161 12.81 18.31 8.61
N LYS A 162 11.58 17.77 8.60
CA LYS A 162 11.27 16.48 9.23
C LYS A 162 11.97 15.38 8.42
N GLY A 163 13.21 15.09 8.84
CA GLY A 163 14.06 14.07 8.25
C GLY A 163 13.39 12.72 8.32
N ALA A 164 13.33 12.04 7.17
CA ALA A 164 12.84 10.68 7.00
C ALA A 164 11.56 10.40 7.81
N CYS A 165 10.42 10.78 7.22
CA CYS A 165 9.26 9.95 7.45
C CYS A 165 9.61 8.48 7.23
N PRO A 166 8.95 7.54 7.93
CA PRO A 166 9.07 6.14 7.61
C PRO A 166 8.53 5.92 6.18
N SER A 167 9.38 6.21 5.19
CA SER A 167 9.28 5.75 3.84
C SER A 167 9.32 4.25 3.99
N ASP A 168 8.24 3.62 3.57
CA ASP A 168 8.07 2.17 3.62
C ASP A 168 7.75 1.68 5.03
N PHE A 169 6.45 1.51 5.26
CA PHE A 169 5.98 0.48 6.17
C PHE A 169 6.73 -0.81 5.81
N PRO A 170 7.57 -1.34 6.71
CA PRO A 170 8.65 -2.20 6.29
C PRO A 170 8.12 -3.61 6.18
N TRP A 171 7.46 -3.92 5.08
CA TRP A 171 7.38 -5.28 4.57
C TRP A 171 8.79 -5.91 4.59
N MET A 172 9.84 -5.11 4.39
CA MET A 172 11.24 -5.47 4.63
C MET A 172 11.52 -5.96 6.06
N LEU A 173 10.98 -5.34 7.12
CA LEU A 173 11.15 -5.84 8.50
C LEU A 173 10.39 -7.16 8.71
N ILE A 174 9.18 -7.30 8.16
CA ILE A 174 8.43 -8.57 8.20
C ILE A 174 9.22 -9.66 7.45
N VAL A 175 9.78 -9.34 6.29
CA VAL A 175 10.64 -10.22 5.49
C VAL A 175 11.93 -10.56 6.26
N ILE A 176 12.56 -9.61 6.94
CA ILE A 176 13.75 -9.86 7.79
C ILE A 176 13.40 -10.80 8.95
N ILE A 177 12.25 -10.61 9.61
CA ILE A 177 11.79 -11.51 10.69
C ILE A 177 11.54 -12.91 10.13
N ILE A 178 10.87 -13.05 9.00
CA ILE A 178 10.61 -14.35 8.36
C ILE A 178 11.92 -15.04 7.96
N ILE A 179 12.85 -14.32 7.32
CA ILE A 179 14.17 -14.83 6.93
C ILE A 179 14.96 -15.28 8.16
N SER A 180 14.93 -14.50 9.25
CA SER A 180 15.61 -14.82 10.51
C SER A 180 15.08 -16.12 11.12
N VAL A 181 13.76 -16.30 11.17
CA VAL A 181 13.12 -17.53 11.69
C VAL A 181 13.48 -18.74 10.83
N ILE A 182 13.43 -18.62 9.50
CA ILE A 182 13.81 -19.71 8.58
C ILE A 182 15.28 -20.10 8.78
N ALA A 183 16.19 -19.14 8.90
CA ALA A 183 17.61 -19.40 9.12
C ALA A 183 17.86 -20.16 10.44
N LEU A 184 17.17 -19.78 11.52
CA LEU A 184 17.28 -20.48 12.81
C LEU A 184 16.81 -21.95 12.72
N VAL A 185 15.71 -22.21 12.02
CA VAL A 185 15.21 -23.58 11.80
C VAL A 185 16.23 -24.43 11.03
N ILE A 186 16.84 -23.87 9.98
CA ILE A 186 17.88 -24.56 9.20
C ILE A 186 19.10 -24.90 10.07
N ILE A 187 19.55 -23.97 10.92
CA ILE A 187 20.67 -24.19 11.84
C ILE A 187 20.37 -25.35 12.81
N ILE A 188 19.16 -25.39 13.38
CA ILE A 188 18.75 -26.47 14.29
C ILE A 188 18.76 -27.82 13.58
N ILE A 189 18.27 -27.89 12.33
CA ILE A 189 18.30 -29.11 11.52
C ILE A 189 19.74 -29.58 11.28
N ILE A 190 20.64 -28.66 10.92
CA ILE A 190 22.06 -28.98 10.71
C ILE A 190 22.70 -29.53 11.99
N ILE A 191 22.47 -28.90 13.14
CA ILE A 191 23.00 -29.37 14.43
C ILE A 191 22.47 -30.77 14.77
N SER A 192 21.18 -31.04 14.53
CA SER A 192 20.57 -32.35 14.75
C SER A 192 21.21 -33.42 13.86
N VAL A 193 21.39 -33.12 12.57
CA VAL A 193 22.03 -34.02 11.61
C VAL A 193 23.50 -34.27 11.97
N CYS A 194 24.27 -33.23 12.32
CA CYS A 194 25.65 -33.37 12.78
C CYS A 194 25.75 -34.22 14.05
N SER A 195 24.84 -34.03 15.01
CA SER A 195 24.79 -34.81 16.25
C SER A 195 24.49 -36.29 15.95
N TYR A 196 23.59 -36.57 15.00
CA TYR A 196 23.30 -37.92 14.52
C TYR A 196 24.53 -38.56 13.87
N TYR A 197 25.20 -37.86 12.93
CA TYR A 197 26.40 -38.36 12.27
C TYR A 197 27.54 -38.62 13.26
N PHE A 198 27.74 -37.73 14.23
CA PHE A 198 28.77 -37.89 15.26
C PHE A 198 28.48 -39.10 16.16
N CYS A 199 27.23 -39.31 16.57
CA CYS A 199 26.82 -40.49 17.33
C CYS A 199 27.03 -41.78 16.53
N CYS A 200 26.67 -41.79 15.24
CA CYS A 200 26.89 -42.93 14.36
C CYS A 200 28.39 -43.23 14.19
N ARG A 201 29.23 -42.20 14.04
CA ARG A 201 30.69 -42.38 13.91
C ARG A 201 31.32 -42.94 15.19
N LYS A 202 30.88 -42.48 16.37
CA LYS A 202 31.39 -42.98 17.66
C LYS A 202 31.11 -44.47 17.84
N LYS A 203 29.91 -44.94 17.48
CA LYS A 203 29.58 -46.39 17.51
C LYS A 203 30.50 -47.26 16.65
N VAL A 204 31.00 -46.73 15.53
CA VAL A 204 31.95 -47.47 14.66
C VAL A 204 33.35 -47.53 15.28
N GLN A 205 33.79 -46.50 16.02
CA GLN A 205 35.10 -46.53 16.69
C GLN A 205 35.12 -47.45 17.92
N ASP A 206 34.03 -47.52 18.69
CA ASP A 206 33.92 -48.45 19.83
C ASP A 206 33.90 -49.93 19.41
N GLN A 207 33.59 -50.24 18.14
CA GLN A 207 33.66 -51.59 17.57
C GLN A 207 35.06 -51.99 17.08
N GLN A 208 35.96 -51.05 16.76
CA GLN A 208 37.33 -51.39 16.32
C GLN A 208 38.32 -51.57 17.48
N VAL A 209 38.06 -50.97 18.66
CA VAL A 209 38.91 -51.13 19.85
C VAL A 209 38.74 -52.50 20.53
N ASN A 210 37.66 -53.24 20.26
CA ASN A 210 37.43 -54.59 20.79
C ASN A 210 38.00 -55.73 19.93
N VAL A 211 38.78 -55.44 18.87
CA VAL A 211 39.35 -56.46 17.96
C VAL A 211 40.89 -56.57 18.07
N VAL A 212 41.55 -55.72 18.88
CA VAL A 212 43.01 -55.74 19.05
C VAL A 212 43.38 -56.39 20.38
N ASP A 213 43.11 -57.69 20.51
CA ASP A 213 43.74 -58.58 21.51
C ASP A 213 43.64 -60.03 21.00
N ASN A 214 44.21 -60.32 19.84
CA ASN A 214 44.81 -61.64 19.61
C ASN A 214 45.64 -61.72 18.33
N HIS A 215 46.81 -62.33 18.51
CA HIS A 215 47.66 -63.06 17.57
C HIS A 215 48.79 -62.32 16.84
N ASP A 216 49.99 -62.61 17.37
CA ASP A 216 51.27 -62.75 16.69
C ASP A 216 51.22 -63.70 15.47
N ILE A 217 52.25 -63.58 14.62
CA ILE A 217 52.83 -64.52 13.61
C ILE A 217 53.04 -63.84 12.22
N PRO A 218 54.15 -64.15 11.52
CA PRO A 218 55.03 -63.11 11.01
C PRO A 218 55.13 -62.96 9.48
N LEU A 219 55.83 -61.87 9.14
CA LEU A 219 56.52 -61.44 7.92
C LEU A 219 56.67 -62.46 6.78
N GLN A 220 56.06 -62.16 5.63
CA GLN A 220 56.59 -62.53 4.31
C GLN A 220 56.50 -61.38 3.32
N THR A 221 57.65 -61.07 2.74
CA THR A 221 57.93 -60.10 1.69
C THR A 221 57.60 -60.66 0.30
N VAL A 222 56.84 -59.93 -0.52
CA VAL A 222 56.85 -60.06 -2.00
C VAL A 222 56.65 -58.68 -2.66
N GLN A 223 57.45 -58.47 -3.71
CA GLN A 223 57.70 -57.26 -4.50
C GLN A 223 56.56 -56.79 -5.44
N PRO A 224 56.65 -55.56 -6.00
CA PRO A 224 55.54 -54.90 -6.70
C PRO A 224 55.48 -55.22 -8.20
N GLN A 225 54.27 -55.32 -8.74
CA GLN A 225 54.04 -55.16 -10.18
C GLN A 225 53.04 -54.04 -10.44
N GLN A 226 53.50 -53.11 -11.27
CA GLN A 226 52.76 -51.99 -11.83
C GLN A 226 51.70 -52.50 -12.80
N GLN A 227 50.46 -52.03 -12.68
CA GLN A 227 49.49 -52.09 -13.76
C GLN A 227 48.75 -50.76 -13.89
N SER A 228 48.86 -50.24 -15.11
CA SER A 228 48.36 -49.00 -15.67
C SER A 228 46.84 -48.98 -15.81
N TYR A 229 46.21 -47.89 -15.38
CA TYR A 229 44.82 -47.57 -15.71
C TYR A 229 44.73 -46.91 -17.10
N PRO A 230 43.81 -47.32 -17.97
CA PRO A 230 43.54 -46.61 -19.22
C PRO A 230 42.78 -45.31 -18.97
N GLN A 231 43.16 -44.27 -19.70
CA GLN A 231 42.42 -43.02 -19.83
C GLN A 231 41.04 -43.30 -20.44
N GLN A 232 39.97 -42.87 -19.76
CA GLN A 232 38.66 -42.73 -20.38
C GLN A 232 38.40 -41.27 -20.73
N SER A 233 38.35 -41.10 -22.04
CA SER A 233 37.87 -39.98 -22.84
C SER A 233 36.67 -39.26 -22.22
N GLY A 234 36.84 -37.96 -22.00
CA GLY A 234 35.72 -37.05 -21.75
C GLY A 234 34.87 -36.94 -23.01
N ASN A 235 33.64 -37.41 -22.94
CA ASN A 235 32.57 -36.96 -23.82
C ASN A 235 31.74 -35.93 -23.06
N SER A 236 32.00 -34.66 -23.36
CA SER A 236 31.11 -33.55 -23.06
C SER A 236 29.81 -33.73 -23.85
N THR A 237 28.73 -34.11 -23.20
CA THR A 237 27.39 -33.91 -23.77
C THR A 237 26.88 -32.55 -23.34
N GLN A 238 26.97 -31.65 -24.31
CA GLN A 238 26.39 -30.34 -24.41
C GLN A 238 24.86 -30.41 -24.16
N TYR A 239 24.41 -29.95 -23.00
CA TYR A 239 23.03 -29.46 -22.80
C TYR A 239 23.10 -27.99 -22.43
N GLY A 240 23.26 -27.19 -23.48
CA GLY A 240 23.13 -25.76 -23.45
C GLY A 240 22.45 -25.32 -24.74
N GLN A 241 21.41 -24.50 -24.57
CA GLN A 241 20.74 -23.67 -25.57
C GLN A 241 19.74 -24.36 -26.50
N GLN A 242 18.48 -24.34 -26.05
CA GLN A 242 17.37 -24.07 -26.95
C GLN A 242 16.28 -23.36 -26.15
N TYR A 243 16.04 -22.08 -26.47
CA TYR A 243 14.80 -21.31 -26.40
C TYR A 243 15.18 -19.81 -26.44
N GLY A 244 15.62 -19.41 -27.63
CA GLY A 244 15.53 -18.05 -28.11
C GLY A 244 14.88 -18.10 -29.49
N GLN A 245 14.01 -17.12 -29.76
CA GLN A 245 13.35 -16.80 -31.03
C GLN A 245 12.01 -17.47 -31.30
N GLN A 246 10.95 -16.82 -30.81
CA GLN A 246 9.80 -16.51 -31.65
C GLN A 246 9.38 -15.06 -31.38
N TYR A 247 10.13 -14.12 -31.94
CA TYR A 247 9.66 -12.75 -32.13
C TYR A 247 8.69 -12.77 -33.29
N GLY A 248 7.42 -12.59 -32.98
CA GLY A 248 6.40 -12.23 -33.95
C GLY A 248 6.68 -10.83 -34.49
N GLN A 249 6.77 -10.76 -35.81
CA GLN A 249 6.83 -9.57 -36.62
C GLN A 249 5.51 -8.79 -36.43
N TYR A 250 5.53 -7.70 -35.66
CA TYR A 250 4.47 -6.69 -35.69
C TYR A 250 5.08 -5.31 -35.88
N ASN A 251 4.56 -4.62 -36.88
CA ASN A 251 5.04 -3.35 -37.40
C ASN A 251 5.08 -2.27 -36.30
N GLY A 252 6.14 -1.47 -36.32
CA GLY A 252 6.36 -0.39 -35.38
C GLY A 252 5.29 0.68 -35.43
N MET A 253 4.71 0.98 -34.27
CA MET A 253 4.20 2.29 -33.87
C MET A 253 4.34 2.40 -32.33
N PRO A 254 4.81 3.53 -31.78
CA PRO A 254 4.98 3.68 -30.32
C PRO A 254 3.64 3.65 -29.57
N LEU A 255 3.64 3.01 -28.39
CA LEU A 255 2.49 2.81 -27.47
C LEU A 255 1.80 4.12 -27.03
N GLN A 256 2.42 5.28 -27.27
CA GLN A 256 1.88 6.60 -26.94
C GLN A 256 0.83 7.11 -27.95
N GLN A 257 0.64 6.45 -29.10
CA GLN A 257 -0.37 6.83 -30.11
C GLN A 257 -1.65 5.97 -30.10
N GLN A 258 -1.66 4.82 -29.40
CA GLN A 258 -2.87 4.00 -29.30
C GLN A 258 -3.89 4.55 -28.29
N PHE A 259 -3.44 5.29 -27.28
CA PHE A 259 -4.35 5.94 -26.31
C PHE A 259 -5.01 7.22 -26.84
N THR A 260 -4.40 7.90 -27.81
CA THR A 260 -4.97 9.13 -28.40
C THR A 260 -6.10 8.85 -29.38
N SER A 261 -6.04 7.74 -30.12
CA SER A 261 -7.02 7.41 -31.16
C SER A 261 -8.33 6.81 -30.62
N GLN A 262 -8.32 6.19 -29.43
CA GLN A 262 -9.56 5.80 -28.73
C GLN A 262 -10.23 6.98 -28.01
N TYR A 263 -9.46 8.02 -27.65
CA TYR A 263 -10.00 9.23 -27.01
C TYR A 263 -10.67 10.19 -28.02
N GLU A 264 -10.14 10.30 -29.25
CA GLU A 264 -10.77 11.16 -30.29
C GLU A 264 -12.09 10.58 -30.83
N ASN A 265 -12.23 9.24 -30.89
CA ASN A 265 -13.48 8.60 -31.35
C ASN A 265 -14.62 8.70 -30.33
N SER A 266 -14.32 8.74 -29.02
CA SER A 266 -15.33 8.92 -27.97
C SER A 266 -15.80 10.39 -27.85
N GLN A 267 -14.95 11.37 -28.16
CA GLN A 267 -15.31 12.78 -28.23
C GLN A 267 -16.20 13.12 -29.44
N GLN A 268 -16.00 12.46 -30.60
CA GLN A 268 -16.86 12.69 -31.78
C GLN A 268 -18.28 12.11 -31.63
N GLN A 269 -18.45 11.01 -30.88
CA GLN A 269 -19.76 10.43 -30.67
C GLN A 269 -20.62 11.23 -29.67
N TYR A 270 -19.99 11.97 -28.74
CA TYR A 270 -20.69 12.86 -27.79
C TYR A 270 -21.12 14.20 -28.42
N ASN A 271 -20.38 14.71 -29.41
CA ASN A 271 -20.66 16.02 -30.04
C ASN A 271 -21.78 16.02 -31.11
N SER A 272 -22.51 14.91 -31.30
CA SER A 272 -23.60 14.82 -32.29
C SER A 272 -25.02 14.96 -31.71
N GLN A 273 -25.17 15.18 -30.40
CA GLN A 273 -26.48 15.44 -29.78
C GLN A 273 -26.57 16.89 -29.27
N ILE A 274 -26.75 17.81 -30.22
CA ILE A 274 -27.13 19.20 -29.95
C ILE A 274 -28.62 19.21 -29.56
N LEU A 275 -28.93 19.45 -28.28
CA LEU A 275 -30.21 20.00 -27.85
C LEU A 275 -30.13 21.54 -27.83
N PRO A 276 -31.18 22.26 -28.24
CA PRO A 276 -31.15 23.72 -28.37
C PRO A 276 -31.09 24.43 -27.00
N PRO A 277 -30.55 25.66 -26.93
CA PRO A 277 -30.28 26.35 -25.68
C PRO A 277 -31.58 26.80 -24.99
N TYR A 278 -31.75 26.37 -23.74
CA TYR A 278 -32.77 26.90 -22.85
C TYR A 278 -32.23 28.15 -22.15
N ASN A 279 -32.95 29.25 -22.32
CA ASN A 279 -32.60 30.57 -21.84
C ASN A 279 -33.35 30.81 -20.52
N THR A 280 -32.66 30.88 -19.38
CA THR A 280 -33.24 31.45 -18.15
C THR A 280 -32.22 32.26 -17.39
N SER A 281 -32.50 33.56 -17.37
CA SER A 281 -32.05 34.51 -16.39
C SER A 281 -32.62 34.21 -15.00
N ILE A 282 -31.91 34.72 -13.98
CA ILE A 282 -32.38 35.21 -12.66
C ILE A 282 -31.79 34.51 -11.41
N SER A 283 -31.23 35.39 -10.56
CA SER A 283 -31.18 35.42 -9.09
C SER A 283 -30.08 34.67 -8.34
N ASN A 284 -29.15 35.49 -7.83
CA ASN A 284 -28.31 35.21 -6.67
C ASN A 284 -29.15 34.93 -5.43
N THR A 285 -29.07 33.73 -4.87
CA THR A 285 -29.31 33.47 -3.43
C THR A 285 -28.41 32.33 -2.98
N GLN A 286 -27.52 32.61 -2.03
CA GLN A 286 -26.80 31.61 -1.24
C GLN A 286 -27.82 30.67 -0.58
N GLN A 287 -27.68 29.36 -0.80
CA GLN A 287 -28.35 28.34 -0.01
C GLN A 287 -27.30 27.65 0.86
N ASP A 288 -27.31 28.02 2.14
CA ASP A 288 -26.70 27.22 3.20
C ASP A 288 -27.47 25.91 3.34
N LEU A 289 -26.80 24.79 3.10
CA LEU A 289 -27.32 23.46 3.37
C LEU A 289 -27.31 23.22 4.88
N LYS A 290 -28.43 23.52 5.56
CA LYS A 290 -28.74 22.97 6.89
C LYS A 290 -29.29 21.56 6.73
N ILE A 291 -28.51 20.57 7.17
CA ILE A 291 -28.96 19.18 7.27
C ILE A 291 -29.87 19.05 8.49
N ASN A 292 -31.17 18.82 8.25
CA ASN A 292 -32.16 18.50 9.29
C ASN A 292 -32.06 17.01 9.64
N SER A 293 -31.61 16.69 10.86
CA SER A 293 -31.73 15.35 11.43
C SER A 293 -33.06 15.21 12.18
N ASN A 294 -34.06 14.62 11.52
CA ASN A 294 -35.25 14.10 12.21
C ASN A 294 -34.96 12.67 12.66
N ILE A 295 -34.63 12.49 13.95
CA ILE A 295 -34.68 11.20 14.62
C ILE A 295 -36.03 11.12 15.32
N GLN A 296 -36.89 10.18 14.87
CA GLN A 296 -38.07 9.78 15.61
C GLN A 296 -37.65 8.85 16.75
N GLU A 297 -37.92 9.27 17.98
CA GLU A 297 -38.02 8.38 19.13
C GLU A 297 -39.32 7.57 19.01
N ASN A 298 -39.22 6.24 18.98
CA ASN A 298 -40.36 5.36 19.19
C ASN A 298 -40.37 4.86 20.64
N GLN A 299 -41.56 4.95 21.22
CA GLN A 299 -42.00 4.39 22.49
C GLN A 299 -41.90 2.86 22.53
#